data_AF-A0A961IXE9-F1
#
_entry.id   AF-A0A961IXE9-F1
#
_cell.length_a   1.000
_cell.length_b   1.000
_cell.length_c   1.000
_cell.angle_alpha   90.00
_cell.angle_beta   90.00
_cell.angle_gamma   90.00
#
_symmetry.space_group_name_H-M   'P 1'
#
loop_
_entity.id
_entity.type
_entity.pdbx_description
1 polymer ?
#
loop_
_entity_poly.entity_id
_entity_poly.type
_entity_poly.pdbx_seq_one_letter_code
_entity_poly.pdbx_strand_id
1 'polypeptide(L)'
;MPDSSPTSAPRWSRRKLAVVLFPFVAAAVAVNLFLASLLGASFGAPVLPPLLALLFSLPLGVPATWAAARWVDGLLDRAENRL
;
A
#
# COMPACT_ATOMS: atom_id res chain seq x y z
N MET A 1 38.41 23.02 -6.20
CA MET A 1 37.30 22.23 -6.77
C MET A 1 36.35 21.96 -5.61
N PRO A 2 35.15 22.57 -5.54
CA PRO A 2 34.16 22.19 -4.55
C PRO A 2 33.76 20.72 -4.81
N ASP A 3 33.83 19.95 -3.75
CA ASP A 3 33.48 18.56 -3.58
C ASP A 3 31.99 18.33 -3.88
N SER A 4 31.69 18.02 -5.16
CA SER A 4 30.37 17.58 -5.60
C SER A 4 30.11 16.12 -5.17
N SER A 5 30.10 15.87 -3.85
CA SER A 5 29.52 14.64 -3.33
C SER A 5 28.01 14.72 -3.55
N PRO A 6 27.37 13.76 -4.24
CA PRO A 6 25.92 13.75 -4.35
C PRO A 6 25.38 13.68 -2.93
N THR A 7 24.72 14.75 -2.48
CA THR A 7 24.06 14.76 -1.18
C THR A 7 22.90 13.79 -1.27
N SER A 8 23.11 12.53 -0.85
CA SER A 8 22.06 11.53 -0.85
C SER A 8 20.93 12.04 0.05
N ALA A 9 19.73 12.22 -0.53
CA ALA A 9 18.57 12.64 0.24
C ALA A 9 18.33 11.66 1.41
N PRO A 10 17.87 12.14 2.58
CA PRO A 10 17.64 11.28 3.73
C PRO A 10 16.57 10.23 3.43
N ARG A 11 16.96 8.94 3.53
CA ARG A 11 16.08 7.79 3.27
C ARG A 11 14.94 7.72 4.27
N TRP A 12 13.71 7.53 3.79
CA TRP A 12 12.57 7.30 4.67
C TRP A 12 12.62 5.89 5.25
N SER A 13 12.29 5.75 6.54
CA SER A 13 12.14 4.42 7.12
C SER A 13 10.89 3.72 6.55
N ARG A 14 10.94 2.40 6.39
CA ARG A 14 9.78 1.58 5.97
C ARG A 14 8.51 1.85 6.79
N ARG A 15 8.66 2.17 8.08
CA ARG A 15 7.53 2.55 8.95
C ARG A 15 6.90 3.88 8.52
N LYS A 16 7.72 4.88 8.21
CA LYS A 16 7.23 6.18 7.72
C LYS A 16 6.52 6.03 6.38
N LEU A 17 7.10 5.22 5.48
CA LEU A 17 6.49 4.89 4.20
C LEU A 17 5.15 4.16 4.38
N ALA A 18 5.08 3.16 5.27
CA ALA A 18 3.84 2.45 5.59
C ALA A 18 2.76 3.40 6.12
N VAL A 19 3.07 4.32 7.04
CA VAL A 19 2.09 5.29 7.56
C VAL A 19 1.52 6.17 6.44
N VAL A 20 2.36 6.65 5.53
CA VAL A 20 1.92 7.50 4.41
C VAL A 20 1.10 6.69 3.39
N LEU A 21 1.48 5.45 3.13
CA LEU A 21 0.78 4.58 2.17
C LEU A 21 -0.53 4.01 2.72
N PHE A 22 -0.67 3.88 4.04
CA PHE A 22 -1.81 3.23 4.68
C PHE A 22 -3.18 3.71 4.18
N PRO A 23 -3.51 5.03 4.13
CA PRO A 23 -4.84 5.46 3.67
C PRO A 23 -5.13 5.05 2.22
N PHE A 24 -4.13 5.08 1.35
CA PHE A 24 -4.27 4.67 -0.06
C PHE A 24 -4.45 3.16 -0.20
N VAL A 25 -3.64 2.40 0.53
CA VAL A 25 -3.69 0.94 0.49
C VAL A 25 -4.98 0.43 1.14
N ALA A 26 -5.40 1.00 2.27
CA ALA A 26 -6.67 0.67 2.90
C ALA A 26 -7.86 0.99 1.98
N ALA A 27 -7.87 2.15 1.31
CA ALA A 27 -8.90 2.47 0.32
C ALA A 27 -8.91 1.48 -0.85
N ALA A 28 -7.74 1.10 -1.38
CA ALA A 28 -7.63 0.10 -2.43
C ALA A 28 -8.16 -1.27 -1.98
N VAL A 29 -7.86 -1.69 -0.74
CA VAL A 29 -8.40 -2.92 -0.15
C VAL A 29 -9.93 -2.83 -0.03
N ALA A 30 -10.49 -1.72 0.44
CA ALA A 30 -11.94 -1.54 0.55
C ALA A 30 -12.63 -1.68 -0.81
N VAL A 31 -12.11 -1.00 -1.84
CA VAL A 31 -12.64 -1.09 -3.22
C VAL A 31 -12.54 -2.53 -3.73
N ASN A 32 -11.40 -3.20 -3.55
CA ASN A 32 -11.22 -4.57 -4.02
C ASN A 32 -12.13 -5.56 -3.29
N LEU A 33 -12.37 -5.40 -1.99
CA LEU A 33 -13.32 -6.24 -1.24
C LEU A 33 -14.75 -6.05 -1.75
N PHE A 34 -15.15 -4.81 -1.99
CA PHE A 34 -16.47 -4.51 -2.53
C PHE A 34 -16.64 -5.11 -3.93
N LEU A 35 -15.69 -4.87 -4.83
CA LEU A 35 -15.70 -5.43 -6.19
C LEU A 35 -15.67 -6.95 -6.18
N ALA A 36 -14.86 -7.58 -5.33
CA ALA A 36 -14.84 -9.03 -5.16
C ALA A 36 -16.20 -9.57 -4.70
N SER A 37 -16.93 -8.84 -3.85
CA SER A 37 -18.29 -9.22 -3.46
C SER A 37 -19.30 -9.10 -4.61
N LEU A 38 -19.15 -8.12 -5.50
CA LEU A 38 -19.97 -8.01 -6.71
C LEU A 38 -19.71 -9.18 -7.68
N LEU A 39 -18.45 -9.59 -7.83
CA LEU A 39 -18.09 -10.80 -8.57
C LEU A 39 -18.67 -12.05 -7.89
N GLY A 40 -18.59 -12.14 -6.56
CA GLY A 40 -19.23 -13.22 -5.81
C GLY A 40 -20.74 -13.28 -6.03
N ALA A 41 -21.39 -12.14 -6.18
CA ALA A 41 -22.83 -12.06 -6.43
C ALA A 41 -23.24 -12.72 -7.76
N SER A 42 -22.36 -12.75 -8.78
CA SER A 42 -22.65 -13.51 -10.01
C SER A 42 -22.72 -15.03 -9.79
N PHE A 43 -22.20 -15.51 -8.66
CA PHE A 43 -22.30 -16.91 -8.23
C PHE A 43 -23.36 -17.14 -7.14
N GLY A 44 -24.22 -16.14 -6.88
CA GLY A 44 -25.28 -16.23 -5.87
C GLY A 44 -24.85 -15.91 -4.43
N ALA A 45 -23.61 -15.43 -4.22
CA ALA A 45 -23.17 -14.97 -2.90
C ALA A 45 -23.79 -13.60 -2.53
N PRO A 46 -23.93 -13.27 -1.23
CA PRO A 46 -24.40 -11.96 -0.81
C PRO A 46 -23.39 -10.85 -1.14
N VAL A 47 -23.89 -9.65 -1.48
CA VAL A 47 -23.07 -8.46 -1.71
C VAL A 47 -22.61 -7.88 -0.37
N LEU A 48 -21.33 -7.54 -0.28
CA LEU A 48 -20.76 -6.92 0.91
C LEU A 48 -21.15 -5.42 0.95
N PRO A 49 -21.77 -4.92 2.04
CA PRO A 49 -22.06 -3.50 2.18
C PRO A 49 -20.78 -2.64 2.10
N PRO A 50 -20.80 -1.47 1.44
CA PRO A 50 -19.63 -0.61 1.33
C PRO A 50 -19.00 -0.23 2.68
N LEU A 51 -19.84 -0.03 3.71
CA LEU A 51 -19.37 0.30 5.06
C LEU A 51 -18.63 -0.87 5.72
N LEU A 52 -19.06 -2.12 5.47
CA LEU A 52 -18.35 -3.31 5.94
C LEU A 52 -17.06 -3.54 5.16
N ALA A 53 -17.05 -3.30 3.85
CA ALA A 53 -15.82 -3.34 3.05
C ALA A 53 -14.78 -2.35 3.58
N LEU A 54 -15.21 -1.13 3.94
CA LEU A 54 -14.35 -0.14 4.58
C LEU A 54 -13.85 -0.63 5.94
N LEU A 55 -14.73 -1.15 6.80
CA LEU A 55 -14.34 -1.65 8.12
C LEU A 55 -13.32 -2.79 8.04
N PHE A 56 -13.53 -3.76 7.14
CA PHE A 56 -12.59 -4.86 6.91
C PHE A 56 -11.28 -4.40 6.28
N SER A 57 -11.30 -3.28 5.53
CA SER A 57 -10.08 -2.73 4.95
C SER A 57 -9.10 -2.16 5.99
N LEU A 58 -9.55 -1.79 7.18
CA LEU A 58 -8.65 -1.32 8.24
C LEU A 58 -7.67 -2.41 8.68
N PRO A 59 -8.13 -3.59 9.18
CA PRO A 59 -7.22 -4.66 9.59
C PRO A 59 -6.51 -5.30 8.40
N LEU A 60 -7.19 -5.51 7.27
CA LEU A 60 -6.58 -6.10 6.07
C LEU A 60 -5.60 -5.14 5.37
N GLY A 61 -5.80 -3.84 5.53
CA GLY A 61 -4.93 -2.79 5.02
C GLY A 61 -3.56 -2.80 5.69
N VAL A 62 -3.44 -3.25 6.95
CA VAL A 62 -2.15 -3.30 7.65
C VAL A 62 -1.13 -4.23 6.96
N PRO A 63 -1.40 -5.53 6.75
CA PRO A 63 -0.47 -6.42 6.06
C PRO A 63 -0.27 -6.00 4.59
N ALA A 64 -1.32 -5.53 3.92
CA ALA A 64 -1.22 -5.01 2.55
C ALA A 64 -0.28 -3.79 2.47
N THR A 65 -0.37 -2.88 3.44
CA THR A 65 0.48 -1.69 3.53
C THR A 65 1.92 -2.05 3.80
N TRP A 66 2.17 -3.06 4.63
CA TRP A 66 3.54 -3.52 4.88
C TRP A 66 4.18 -4.12 3.61
N ALA A 67 3.41 -4.92 2.85
CA ALA A 67 3.85 -5.44 1.57
C ALA A 67 4.13 -4.31 0.55
N ALA A 68 3.23 -3.34 0.45
CA ALA A 68 3.39 -2.17 -0.42
C ALA A 68 4.61 -1.32 -0.02
N ALA A 69 4.79 -1.04 1.27
CA ALA A 69 5.95 -0.31 1.78
C ALA A 69 7.26 -1.04 1.49
N ARG A 70 7.30 -2.37 1.65
CA ARG A 70 8.48 -3.19 1.27
C ARG A 70 8.76 -3.11 -0.23
N TRP A 71 7.73 -3.16 -1.06
CA TRP A 71 7.87 -3.08 -2.52
C TRP A 71 8.39 -1.70 -2.95
N VAL A 72 7.81 -0.61 -2.44
CA VAL A 72 8.25 0.75 -2.75
C VAL A 72 9.67 1.03 -2.22
N ASP A 73 10.03 0.55 -1.02
CA ASP A 73 11.40 0.63 -0.49
C ASP A 73 12.41 0.00 -1.47
N GLY A 74 12.09 -1.18 -2.02
CA GLY A 74 12.93 -1.82 -3.05
C GLY A 74 12.96 -1.10 -4.39
N LEU A 75 11.92 -0.34 -4.75
CA LEU A 75 11.94 0.53 -5.94
C LEU A 75 12.84 1.75 -5.74
N LEU A 76 12.85 2.33 -4.53
CA LEU A 76 13.74 3.42 -4.17
C LEU A 76 15.20 2.96 -4.20
N ASP A 77 15.50 1.77 -3.67
CA ASP A 77 16.85 1.19 -3.72
C ASP A 77 17.36 1.04 -5.17
N ARG A 78 16.50 0.63 -6.10
CA ARG A 78 16.82 0.55 -7.54
C ARG A 78 17.04 1.92 -8.17
N ALA A 79 16.19 2.90 -7.83
CA ALA A 79 16.30 4.25 -8.38
C ALA A 79 17.58 4.95 -7.94
N GLU A 80 18.08 4.64 -6.74
CA GLU A 80 19.34 5.16 -6.21
C GLU A 80 20.58 4.36 -6.67
N ASN A 81 20.43 3.38 -7.57
CA ASN A 81 21.52 2.47 -8.00
C ASN A 81 22.26 1.82 -6.81
N ARG A 82 21.54 1.44 -5.76
CA ARG A 82 22.10 0.80 -4.55
C ARG A 82 22.06 -0.73 -4.59
N LEU A 83 21.93 -1.33 -5.78
CA LEU A 83 21.88 -2.78 -5.99
C LEU A 83 22.99 -3.24 -6.95
#